data_AF-T1R7V3-F1
#
_entry.id   AF-T1R7V3-F1
#
_cell.length_a   1.000
_cell.length_b   1.000
_cell.length_c   1.000
_cell.angle_alpha   90.00
_cell.angle_beta   90.00
_cell.angle_gamma   90.00
#
_symmetry.space_group_name_H-M   'P 1'
#
loop_
_entity.id
_entity.type
_entity.pdbx_description
1 polymer ?
#
loop_
_entity_poly.entity_id
_entity_poly.type
_entity_poly.pdbx_seq_one_letter_code
_entity_poly.pdbx_strand_id
1 'polypeptide(L)'
;ITVCSMENVDPLGIHTGESIVVAPSQTLTNKEYNMLRTTAINVIRHFGVVGECNIQYALNPNNETYYIIEVNARLSRSSALASKATGYPLAYVAAKLTLGIALPDIKNSVTGVTTA
;
A
#
# COMPACT_ATOMS: atom_id res chain seq x y z
N ILE A 1 -5.32 -6.78 2.45
CA ILE A 1 -3.96 -7.26 2.09
C ILE A 1 -3.06 -6.05 1.85
N THR A 2 -1.74 -6.23 1.78
CA THR A 2 -0.81 -5.17 1.33
C THR A 2 -0.33 -5.57 -0.06
N VAL A 3 -0.58 -4.70 -1.06
CA VAL A 3 -0.30 -5.01 -2.48
C VAL A 3 1.07 -4.49 -2.91
N CYS A 4 1.49 -3.33 -2.42
CA CYS A 4 2.74 -2.70 -2.81
C CYS A 4 3.31 -1.94 -1.60
N SER A 5 4.64 -1.98 -1.46
CA SER A 5 5.40 -1.07 -0.60
C SER A 5 6.25 -0.16 -1.47
N MET A 6 6.42 1.07 -1.02
CA MET A 6 7.19 2.10 -1.72
C MET A 6 8.12 2.76 -0.71
N GLU A 7 9.30 3.16 -1.18
CA GLU A 7 10.25 3.92 -0.39
C GLU A 7 10.62 5.20 -1.14
N ASN A 8 10.48 6.33 -0.45
CA ASN A 8 10.93 7.61 -0.94
C ASN A 8 12.46 7.66 -0.81
N VAL A 9 13.14 7.94 -1.92
CA VAL A 9 14.58 8.18 -1.94
C VAL A 9 14.88 9.55 -1.31
N ASP A 10 14.01 10.51 -1.58
CA ASP A 10 14.06 11.82 -0.94
C ASP A 10 13.51 11.75 0.50
N PRO A 11 14.17 12.39 1.49
CA PRO A 11 13.79 12.29 2.88
C PRO A 11 12.47 13.02 3.20
N LEU A 12 11.91 12.71 4.37
CA LEU A 12 10.73 13.39 4.90
C LEU A 12 10.93 14.91 4.92
N GLY A 13 9.95 15.64 4.40
CA GLY A 13 9.99 17.09 4.20
C GLY A 13 9.76 17.49 2.74
N ILE A 14 9.96 16.56 1.80
CA ILE A 14 9.57 16.69 0.40
C ILE A 14 8.27 15.91 0.18
N HIS A 15 7.31 16.52 -0.52
CA HIS A 15 6.02 15.87 -0.75
C HIS A 15 6.20 14.63 -1.63
N THR A 16 5.51 13.53 -1.31
CA THR A 16 5.68 12.22 -1.98
C THR A 16 5.49 12.26 -3.49
N GLY A 17 4.64 13.17 -3.97
CA GLY A 17 4.42 13.41 -5.39
C GLY A 17 5.51 14.20 -6.12
N GLU A 18 6.49 14.73 -5.41
CA GLU A 18 7.69 15.40 -5.92
C GLU A 18 8.97 14.59 -5.65
N SER A 19 8.89 13.60 -4.76
CA SER A 19 10.00 12.69 -4.47
C SER A 19 10.23 11.66 -5.58
N ILE A 20 11.47 11.25 -5.73
CA ILE A 20 11.81 9.98 -6.37
C ILE A 20 11.39 8.84 -5.43
N VAL A 21 10.63 7.89 -5.97
CA VAL A 21 10.09 6.76 -5.21
C VAL A 21 10.43 5.46 -5.93
N VAL A 22 10.83 4.46 -5.15
CA VAL A 22 11.11 3.11 -5.64
C VAL A 22 10.12 2.10 -5.07
N ALA A 23 9.87 1.02 -5.81
CA ALA A 23 9.06 -0.11 -5.40
C ALA A 23 9.76 -1.43 -5.77
N PRO A 24 9.88 -2.42 -4.85
CA PRO A 24 9.47 -2.36 -3.45
C PRO A 24 10.39 -1.48 -2.59
N SER A 25 10.11 -1.33 -1.29
CA SER A 25 11.06 -0.76 -0.33
C SER A 25 12.37 -1.55 -0.30
N GLN A 26 13.50 -0.86 -0.14
CA GLN A 26 14.86 -1.39 -0.31
C GLN A 26 15.65 -1.47 1.00
N THR A 27 15.48 -0.51 1.91
CA THR A 27 16.33 -0.39 3.11
C THR A 27 15.72 -0.99 4.38
N LEU A 28 14.45 -1.38 4.33
CA LEU A 28 13.76 -1.99 5.46
C LEU A 28 14.27 -3.41 5.74
N THR A 29 14.62 -3.68 6.99
CA THR A 29 14.76 -5.06 7.47
C THR A 29 13.40 -5.77 7.42
N ASN A 30 13.44 -7.11 7.38
CA ASN A 30 12.21 -7.90 7.40
C ASN A 30 11.35 -7.62 8.65
N LYS A 31 11.98 -7.27 9.78
CA LYS A 31 11.25 -6.90 11.00
C LYS A 31 10.50 -5.58 10.83
N GLU A 32 11.16 -4.54 10.35
CA GLU A 32 10.54 -3.23 10.10
C GLU A 32 9.43 -3.33 9.07
N TYR A 33 9.66 -4.05 7.96
CA TYR A 33 8.66 -4.25 6.94
C TYR A 33 7.38 -4.91 7.51
N ASN A 34 7.53 -5.98 8.29
CA ASN A 34 6.37 -6.67 8.87
C ASN A 34 5.69 -5.87 9.98
N MET A 35 6.44 -5.07 10.74
CA MET A 35 5.90 -4.11 11.71
C MET A 35 5.00 -3.08 11.02
N LEU A 36 5.49 -2.41 9.97
CA LEU A 36 4.73 -1.41 9.22
C LEU A 36 3.54 -2.05 8.49
N ARG A 37 3.73 -3.24 7.91
CA ARG A 37 2.65 -4.00 7.24
C ARG A 37 1.52 -4.36 8.21
N THR A 38 1.85 -4.87 9.39
CA THR A 38 0.86 -5.27 10.39
C THR A 38 0.11 -4.04 10.92
N THR A 39 0.85 -2.95 11.17
CA THR A 39 0.28 -1.66 11.56
C THR A 39 -0.71 -1.15 10.51
N ALA A 40 -0.34 -1.18 9.22
CA ALA A 40 -1.23 -0.78 8.13
C ALA A 40 -2.55 -1.54 8.18
N ILE A 41 -2.48 -2.86 8.27
CA ILE A 41 -3.68 -3.72 8.29
C ILE A 41 -4.56 -3.41 9.51
N ASN A 42 -3.97 -3.19 10.68
CA ASN A 42 -4.70 -2.89 11.90
C ASN A 42 -5.39 -1.52 11.84
N VAL A 43 -4.70 -0.48 11.37
CA VAL A 43 -5.24 0.88 11.23
C VAL A 43 -6.41 0.89 10.25
N ILE A 44 -6.25 0.28 9.08
CA ILE A 44 -7.29 0.27 8.05
C ILE A 44 -8.52 -0.54 8.49
N ARG A 45 -8.31 -1.65 9.21
CA ARG A 45 -9.42 -2.39 9.84
C ARG A 45 -10.15 -1.56 10.88
N HIS A 46 -9.42 -0.80 11.70
CA HIS A 46 -10.02 0.07 12.71
C HIS A 46 -10.87 1.18 12.08
N PHE A 47 -10.44 1.75 10.95
CA PHE A 47 -11.22 2.73 10.20
C PHE A 47 -12.40 2.14 9.41
N GLY A 48 -12.49 0.82 9.26
CA GLY A 48 -13.59 0.17 8.52
C GLY A 48 -13.57 0.46 7.02
N VAL A 49 -12.41 0.76 6.44
CA VAL A 49 -12.30 1.05 4.99
C VAL A 49 -12.56 -0.22 4.18
N VAL A 50 -13.49 -0.13 3.24
CA VAL A 50 -13.78 -1.19 2.25
C VAL A 50 -13.41 -0.66 0.86
N GLY A 51 -12.42 -1.30 0.23
CA GLY A 51 -11.86 -0.86 -1.05
C GLY A 51 -10.34 -0.77 -0.98
N GLU A 52 -9.78 0.34 -1.48
CA GLU A 52 -8.35 0.61 -1.48
C GLU A 52 -8.03 1.88 -0.69
N CYS A 53 -6.84 1.90 -0.09
CA CYS A 53 -6.31 3.04 0.62
C CYS A 53 -4.78 3.06 0.55
N ASN A 54 -4.22 4.25 0.71
CA ASN A 54 -2.79 4.46 0.89
C ASN A 54 -2.51 4.95 2.31
N ILE A 55 -1.47 4.40 2.96
CA ILE A 55 -0.99 4.82 4.28
C ILE A 55 0.48 5.22 4.16
N GLN A 56 0.85 6.31 4.82
CA GLN A 56 2.20 6.86 4.80
C GLN A 56 2.84 6.85 6.19
N TYR A 57 4.13 6.56 6.22
CA TYR A 57 4.91 6.45 7.44
C TYR A 57 6.17 7.30 7.36
N ALA A 58 6.65 7.74 8.52
CA ALA A 58 8.03 8.16 8.72
C ALA A 58 8.70 7.18 9.68
N LEU A 59 9.71 6.45 9.21
CA LEU A 59 10.53 5.54 10.02
C LEU A 59 11.87 6.21 10.34
N ASN A 60 12.32 6.11 11.58
CA ASN A 60 13.65 6.57 11.97
C ASN A 60 14.72 5.63 11.38
N PRO A 61 15.74 6.12 10.66
CA PRO A 61 16.75 5.24 10.06
C PRO A 61 17.68 4.58 11.08
N ASN A 62 17.71 5.07 12.33
CA ASN A 62 18.63 4.60 13.37
C ASN A 62 17.96 3.68 14.40
N ASN A 63 16.63 3.57 14.38
CA ASN A 63 15.87 2.72 15.32
C ASN A 63 14.46 2.43 14.80
N GLU A 64 13.73 1.54 15.47
CA GLU A 64 12.41 1.07 15.03
C GLU A 64 11.25 2.07 15.30
N THR A 65 11.55 3.31 15.70
CA THR A 65 10.53 4.33 15.96
C THR A 65 9.93 4.80 14.64
N TYR A 66 8.62 4.72 14.51
CA TYR A 66 7.90 5.23 13.35
C TYR A 66 6.68 6.06 13.74
N TYR A 67 6.23 6.88 12.81
CA TYR A 67 5.01 7.67 12.92
C TYR A 67 4.13 7.42 11.70
N ILE A 68 2.82 7.38 11.91
CA ILE A 68 1.83 7.40 10.82
C ILE A 68 1.61 8.88 10.46
N ILE A 69 1.83 9.22 9.20
CA ILE A 69 1.67 10.60 8.71
C ILE A 69 0.22 10.84 8.31
N GLU A 70 -0.30 9.99 7.42
CA GLU A 70 -1.68 10.10 6.94
C GLU A 70 -2.20 8.77 6.37
N VAL A 71 -3.53 8.70 6.23
CA VAL A 71 -4.24 7.66 5.51
C VAL A 71 -5.16 8.31 4.48
N ASN A 72 -4.99 7.93 3.22
CA ASN A 72 -5.88 8.28 2.13
C ASN A 72 -6.81 7.09 1.86
N ALA A 73 -8.06 7.16 2.33
CA ALA A 73 -9.08 6.13 2.13
C ALA A 73 -9.72 6.20 0.72
N ARG A 74 -8.89 6.24 -0.31
CA ARG A 74 -9.27 6.31 -1.73
C ARG A 74 -8.10 5.94 -2.62
N LEU A 75 -8.41 5.71 -3.89
CA LEU A 75 -7.42 5.66 -4.95
C LEU A 75 -6.60 6.96 -5.01
N SER A 76 -5.30 6.79 -5.21
CA SER A 76 -4.31 7.87 -5.24
C SER A 76 -3.37 7.73 -6.44
N ARG A 77 -2.54 8.74 -6.68
CA ARG A 77 -1.44 8.64 -7.66
C ARG A 77 -0.52 7.45 -7.34
N SER A 78 -0.26 7.20 -6.05
CA SER A 78 0.52 6.05 -5.58
C SER A 78 -0.17 4.72 -5.89
N SER A 79 -1.51 4.66 -5.82
CA SER A 79 -2.28 3.45 -6.18
C SER A 79 -2.16 3.14 -7.68
N ALA A 80 -2.16 4.17 -8.54
CA ALA A 80 -1.92 3.99 -9.98
C ALA A 80 -0.50 3.48 -10.26
N LEU A 81 0.51 4.08 -9.60
CA LEU A 81 1.91 3.63 -9.68
C LEU A 81 2.05 2.17 -9.21
N ALA A 82 1.48 1.82 -8.05
CA ALA A 82 1.48 0.46 -7.52
C ALA A 82 0.86 -0.54 -8.50
N SER A 83 -0.25 -0.17 -9.13
CA SER A 83 -0.93 -1.04 -10.10
C SER A 83 -0.06 -1.34 -11.31
N LYS A 84 0.73 -0.35 -11.76
CA LYS A 84 1.68 -0.54 -12.86
C LYS A 84 2.93 -1.31 -12.42
N ALA A 85 3.46 -1.03 -11.23
CA ALA A 85 4.64 -1.69 -10.70
C ALA A 85 4.41 -3.19 -10.42
N THR A 86 3.20 -3.55 -9.97
CA THR A 86 2.87 -4.93 -9.56
C THR A 86 2.07 -5.71 -10.61
N GLY A 87 1.46 -5.02 -11.58
CA GLY A 87 0.46 -5.61 -12.47
C GLY A 87 -0.91 -5.85 -11.81
N TYR A 88 -1.08 -5.51 -10.53
CA TYR A 88 -2.31 -5.73 -9.79
C TYR A 88 -3.30 -4.56 -9.98
N PRO A 89 -4.50 -4.76 -10.58
CA PRO A 89 -5.38 -3.67 -10.94
C PRO A 89 -6.19 -3.15 -9.73
N LEU A 90 -5.55 -2.36 -8.85
CA LEU A 90 -6.13 -1.90 -7.58
C LEU A 90 -7.50 -1.24 -7.74
N ALA A 91 -7.68 -0.37 -8.73
CA ALA A 91 -8.95 0.32 -8.96
C ALA A 91 -10.08 -0.65 -9.33
N TYR A 92 -9.79 -1.64 -10.17
CA TYR A 92 -10.77 -2.66 -10.56
C TYR A 92 -11.17 -3.54 -9.36
N VAL A 93 -10.18 -3.99 -8.59
CA VAL A 93 -10.41 -4.80 -7.40
C VAL A 93 -11.19 -4.00 -6.35
N ALA A 94 -10.82 -2.75 -6.09
CA ALA A 94 -11.53 -1.87 -5.15
C ALA A 94 -13.00 -1.69 -5.53
N ALA A 95 -13.31 -1.47 -6.82
CA ALA A 95 -14.68 -1.34 -7.29
C ALA A 95 -15.49 -2.63 -7.07
N LYS A 96 -14.89 -3.82 -7.28
CA LYS A 96 -15.55 -5.10 -6.99
C LYS A 96 -15.81 -5.29 -5.49
N LEU A 97 -14.84 -4.92 -4.64
CA LEU A 97 -15.01 -4.97 -3.18
C LEU A 97 -16.16 -4.08 -2.70
N THR A 98 -16.34 -2.89 -3.28
CA THR A 98 -17.47 -2.01 -2.93
C THR A 98 -18.84 -2.57 -3.34
N LEU A 99 -18.87 -3.54 -4.25
CA LEU A 99 -20.08 -4.28 -4.63
C LEU A 99 -20.31 -5.53 -3.74
N GLY A 100 -19.51 -5.73 -2.69
CA GLY A 100 -19.62 -6.87 -1.78
C GLY A 100 -18.96 -8.16 -2.29
N ILE A 101 -18.20 -8.10 -3.39
CA ILE A 101 -17.48 -9.26 -3.92
C ILE A 101 -16.17 -9.41 -3.14
N ALA A 102 -15.95 -10.56 -2.50
CA ALA A 102 -14.76 -10.79 -1.69
C ALA A 102 -13.51 -10.96 -2.56
N LEU A 103 -12.33 -10.65 -2.00
CA LEU A 103 -11.03 -10.78 -2.70
C LEU A 103 -10.82 -12.16 -3.37
N PRO A 104 -11.09 -13.30 -2.70
CA PRO A 104 -10.92 -14.63 -3.32
C PRO A 104 -11.83 -14.88 -4.52
N ASP A 105 -12.94 -14.16 -4.66
CA ASP A 105 -13.87 -14.33 -5.77
C ASP A 105 -13.49 -13.49 -7.00
N ILE A 106 -12.53 -12.58 -6.85
CA ILE A 106 -12.03 -11.73 -7.93
C ILE A 106 -10.87 -12.48 -8.61
N LYS A 107 -10.99 -12.79 -9.90
CA LYS A 107 -9.90 -13.41 -10.65
C LYS A 107 -8.76 -12.42 -10.89
N ASN A 108 -7.52 -12.89 -10.74
CA ASN A 108 -6.34 -12.14 -11.13
C ASN A 108 -6.23 -12.09 -12.66
N SER A 109 -6.41 -10.91 -13.23
CA SER A 109 -6.42 -10.71 -14.69
C SER A 109 -5.07 -10.95 -15.36
N VAL A 110 -3.96 -10.94 -14.61
CA VAL A 110 -2.61 -11.15 -15.16
C VAL A 110 -2.30 -12.62 -15.31
N THR A 111 -2.55 -13.42 -14.27
CA THR A 111 -2.21 -14.84 -14.26
C THR A 111 -3.33 -15.73 -14.78
N GLY A 112 -4.59 -15.28 -14.74
CA GLY A 112 -5.78 -16.01 -15.21
C GLY A 112 -6.17 -17.24 -14.38
N VAL A 113 -5.27 -17.76 -13.54
CA VAL A 113 -5.45 -18.99 -12.75
C VAL A 113 -5.49 -18.73 -11.23
N THR A 114 -5.03 -17.57 -10.78
CA THR A 114 -5.08 -17.18 -9.36
C THR A 114 -6.17 -16.16 -9.10
N THR A 115 -6.49 -15.96 -7.84
CA THR A 115 -7.41 -14.92 -7.37
C THR A 115 -6.62 -13.63 -7.08
N ALA A 116 -7.34 -12.53 -6.96
CA ALA A 116 -6.82 -11.25 -6.51
C ALA A 116 -6.39 -11.33 -5.03
#